data_AF-A0A4Q7FFE6-F1
#
_entry.id   AF-A0A4Q7FFE6-F1
#
_cell.length_a   1.000
_cell.length_b   1.000
_cell.length_c   1.000
_cell.angle_alpha   90.00
_cell.angle_beta   90.00
_cell.angle_gamma   90.00
#
_symmetry.space_group_name_H-M   'P 1'
#
loop_
_entity.id
_entity.type
_entity.pdbx_description
1 polymer ?
#
loop_
_entity_poly.entity_id
_entity_poly.type
_entity_poly.pdbx_seq_one_letter_code
_entity_poly.pdbx_strand_id
1 'polypeptide(L)'
;EKLGIPLREVAILEGVEPPPGGEPSEQRKIAVDAVFDSVSVATTFQKELKKAGVIFMPISEAIREHPELVRKYLGSVVPTSDNFFATLNSAVFSDGSFVYVPPGVRCPMELSTYFRINERNTGQFERTLIIADKGSYVSYLEGCTAPQRDENQLHAAVVELVALDDAEIKYSTVQNWYPGNSEG
;
A
#
# COMPACT_ATOMS: atom_id res chain seq x y z
N GLU A 1 11.67 13.35 -20.97
CA GLU A 1 10.47 13.10 -20.15
C GLU A 1 10.81 12.10 -19.05
N LYS A 2 10.82 12.51 -17.79
CA LYS A 2 10.96 11.59 -16.66
C LYS A 2 9.56 11.20 -16.21
N LEU A 3 9.23 9.92 -16.34
CA LEU A 3 8.11 9.30 -15.62
C LEU A 3 8.37 9.48 -14.12
N GLY A 4 7.71 10.46 -13.52
CA GLY A 4 7.83 10.76 -12.11
C GLY A 4 6.64 11.60 -11.66
N ILE A 5 6.16 11.33 -10.46
CA ILE A 5 5.12 12.13 -9.81
C ILE A 5 5.59 13.59 -9.66
N PRO A 6 4.75 14.59 -10.02
CA PRO A 6 5.07 15.99 -9.83
C PRO A 6 5.48 16.31 -8.38
N LEU A 7 6.47 17.20 -8.20
CA LEU A 7 7.01 17.57 -6.88
C LEU A 7 5.93 18.06 -5.89
N ARG A 8 4.82 18.60 -6.40
CA ARG A 8 3.69 19.01 -5.58
C ARG A 8 2.89 17.82 -5.04
N GLU A 9 2.72 16.77 -5.83
CA GLU A 9 2.15 15.50 -5.34
C GLU A 9 3.07 14.89 -4.29
N VAL A 10 4.39 14.91 -4.52
CA VAL A 10 5.36 14.50 -3.50
C VAL A 10 5.19 15.32 -2.21
N ALA A 11 5.07 16.65 -2.29
CA ALA A 11 4.90 17.51 -1.12
C ALA A 11 3.58 17.29 -0.35
N ILE A 12 2.48 17.02 -1.06
CA ILE A 12 1.19 16.67 -0.45
C ILE A 12 1.29 15.29 0.20
N LEU A 13 1.92 14.32 -0.47
CA LEU A 13 2.16 12.96 0.03
C LEU A 13 3.09 12.98 1.26
N GLU A 14 4.13 13.80 1.25
CA GLU A 14 5.07 14.00 2.38
C GLU A 14 4.44 14.81 3.53
N GLY A 15 3.22 15.33 3.38
CA GLY A 15 2.54 16.13 4.39
C GLY A 15 3.19 17.51 4.61
N VAL A 16 3.99 17.97 3.66
CA VAL A 16 4.60 19.30 3.62
C VAL A 16 3.55 20.34 3.21
N GLU A 17 2.59 19.94 2.37
CA GLU A 17 1.43 20.77 1.98
C GLU A 17 0.09 20.10 2.34
N PRO A 18 -0.92 20.85 2.82
CA PRO A 18 -2.26 20.31 3.01
C PRO A 18 -2.90 19.95 1.65
N PRO A 19 -3.78 18.93 1.59
CA PRO A 19 -4.47 18.58 0.36
C PRO A 19 -5.29 19.78 -0.15
N PRO A 20 -5.29 20.07 -1.47
CA PRO A 20 -5.91 21.29 -1.97
C PRO A 20 -7.43 21.25 -1.75
N GLY A 21 -7.95 22.26 -1.05
CA GLY A 21 -9.37 22.61 -1.10
C GLY A 21 -9.66 23.40 -2.37
N GLY A 22 -10.02 22.73 -3.46
CA GLY A 22 -10.40 23.35 -4.73
C GLY A 22 -10.66 22.32 -5.83
N GLU A 23 -11.61 22.61 -6.72
CA GLU A 23 -12.24 21.67 -7.66
C GLU A 23 -11.27 20.77 -8.46
N PRO A 24 -11.65 19.51 -8.73
CA PRO A 24 -10.78 18.53 -9.35
C PRO A 24 -10.46 18.92 -10.80
N SER A 25 -9.19 19.14 -11.11
CA SER A 25 -8.72 19.17 -12.49
C SER A 25 -8.94 17.80 -13.14
N GLU A 26 -9.57 17.77 -14.32
CA GLU A 26 -10.02 16.56 -15.04
C GLU A 26 -8.96 15.48 -15.34
N GLN A 27 -7.66 15.71 -15.08
CA GLN A 27 -6.61 14.89 -15.70
C GLN A 27 -5.97 13.80 -14.85
N ARG A 28 -6.34 13.59 -13.59
CA ARG A 28 -5.96 12.39 -12.82
C ARG A 28 -6.73 12.29 -11.50
N LYS A 29 -7.69 11.35 -11.42
CA LYS A 29 -8.34 10.98 -10.16
C LYS A 29 -7.41 10.01 -9.42
N ILE A 30 -6.68 10.50 -8.41
CA ILE A 30 -5.87 9.66 -7.52
C ILE A 30 -6.69 9.41 -6.26
N ALA A 31 -6.89 8.13 -5.91
CA ALA A 31 -7.43 7.78 -4.61
C ALA A 31 -6.26 7.63 -3.63
N VAL A 32 -6.14 8.56 -2.70
CA VAL A 32 -5.17 8.51 -1.62
C VAL A 32 -5.86 7.92 -0.40
N ASP A 33 -5.39 6.76 0.07
CA ASP A 33 -5.70 6.26 1.41
C ASP A 33 -4.54 6.66 2.33
N ALA A 34 -4.79 7.66 3.18
CA ALA A 34 -3.88 8.01 4.24
C ALA A 34 -4.21 7.11 5.44
N VAL A 35 -3.36 6.12 5.69
CA VAL A 35 -3.52 5.21 6.82
C VAL A 35 -2.91 5.88 8.06
N PHE A 36 -3.77 6.31 8.97
CA PHE A 36 -3.41 6.82 10.28
C PHE A 36 -3.83 5.77 11.33
N ASP A 37 -2.88 5.22 12.07
CA ASP A 37 -3.11 4.33 13.24
C ASP A 37 -4.21 3.27 12.99
N SER A 38 -4.04 2.49 11.92
CA SER A 38 -4.95 1.40 11.52
C SER A 38 -6.40 1.83 11.22
N VAL A 39 -6.65 3.12 10.95
CA VAL A 39 -7.94 3.66 10.51
C VAL A 39 -7.76 4.33 9.14
N SER A 40 -8.44 3.79 8.12
CA SER A 40 -8.58 4.46 6.83
C SER A 40 -9.36 5.75 7.02
N VAL A 41 -8.77 6.89 6.67
CA VAL A 41 -9.50 8.15 6.57
C VAL A 41 -10.40 8.04 5.35
N ALA A 42 -11.68 7.68 5.60
CA ALA A 42 -12.80 7.59 4.65
C ALA A 42 -12.46 8.11 3.24
N THR A 43 -12.03 7.19 2.37
CA THR A 43 -11.59 7.51 1.01
C THR A 43 -12.74 8.13 0.23
N THR A 44 -12.49 9.30 -0.38
CA THR A 44 -13.42 10.01 -1.27
C THR A 44 -13.96 9.12 -2.41
N PHE A 45 -13.34 7.97 -2.66
CA PHE A 45 -13.62 7.08 -3.79
C PHE A 45 -14.03 5.65 -3.42
N GLN A 46 -14.27 5.33 -2.14
CA GLN A 46 -14.69 4.00 -1.70
C GLN A 46 -15.94 3.50 -2.45
N LYS A 47 -16.88 4.42 -2.74
CA LYS A 47 -18.08 4.12 -3.54
C LYS A 47 -17.77 3.78 -5.00
N GLU A 48 -16.77 4.42 -5.61
CA GLU A 48 -16.37 4.16 -7.00
C GLU A 48 -15.65 2.81 -7.12
N LEU A 49 -14.74 2.52 -6.20
CA LEU A 49 -14.06 1.22 -6.11
C LEU A 49 -15.06 0.07 -5.88
N LYS A 50 -16.00 0.25 -4.94
CA LYS A 50 -17.06 -0.72 -4.66
C LYS A 50 -17.97 -0.95 -5.87
N LYS A 51 -18.30 0.09 -6.65
CA LYS A 51 -19.06 -0.04 -7.91
C LYS A 51 -18.31 -0.85 -8.96
N ALA A 52 -16.99 -0.74 -9.01
CA ALA A 52 -16.14 -1.53 -9.89
C ALA A 52 -15.84 -2.94 -9.35
N GLY A 53 -16.29 -3.27 -8.12
CA GLY A 53 -15.98 -4.53 -7.45
C GLY A 53 -14.54 -4.64 -6.95
N VAL A 54 -13.78 -3.53 -6.95
CA VAL A 54 -12.42 -3.48 -6.42
C VAL A 54 -12.48 -3.45 -4.89
N ILE A 55 -11.71 -4.33 -4.26
CA ILE A 55 -11.49 -4.34 -2.81
C ILE A 55 -10.16 -3.64 -2.58
N PHE A 56 -10.16 -2.61 -1.75
CA PHE A 56 -8.95 -1.92 -1.29
C PHE A 56 -9.16 -1.50 0.16
N MET A 57 -8.42 -2.12 1.07
CA MET A 57 -8.58 -1.95 2.52
C MET A 57 -7.35 -2.45 3.28
N PRO A 58 -7.22 -2.20 4.60
CA PRO A 58 -6.18 -2.79 5.43
C PRO A 58 -6.22 -4.32 5.42
N ILE A 59 -5.05 -4.97 5.38
CA ILE A 59 -4.98 -6.44 5.35
C ILE A 59 -5.60 -7.10 6.60
N SER A 60 -5.54 -6.41 7.75
CA SER A 60 -6.14 -6.85 9.02
C SER A 60 -7.67 -6.89 8.97
N GLU A 61 -8.31 -6.04 8.16
CA GLU A 61 -9.74 -6.09 7.87
C GLU A 61 -10.05 -7.17 6.82
N ALA A 62 -9.25 -7.25 5.75
CA ALA A 62 -9.44 -8.26 4.70
C ALA A 62 -9.38 -9.71 5.22
N ILE A 63 -8.53 -10.00 6.22
CA ILE A 63 -8.49 -11.31 6.88
C ILE A 63 -9.84 -11.67 7.51
N ARG A 64 -10.58 -10.68 8.03
CA ARG A 64 -11.88 -10.87 8.70
C ARG A 64 -13.03 -10.87 7.70
N GLU A 65 -13.01 -9.97 6.73
CA GLU A 65 -14.12 -9.74 5.79
C GLU A 65 -14.05 -10.61 4.52
N HIS A 66 -12.83 -10.98 4.11
CA HIS A 66 -12.56 -11.78 2.91
C HIS A 66 -11.63 -12.97 3.19
N PRO A 67 -11.89 -13.80 4.23
CA PRO A 67 -10.97 -14.82 4.71
C PRO A 67 -10.61 -15.86 3.64
N GLU A 68 -11.57 -16.26 2.80
CA GLU A 68 -11.34 -17.25 1.75
C GLU A 68 -10.38 -16.74 0.67
N LEU A 69 -10.49 -15.46 0.33
CA LEU A 69 -9.65 -14.84 -0.70
C LEU A 69 -8.24 -14.63 -0.17
N VAL A 70 -8.11 -14.10 1.05
CA VAL A 70 -6.80 -13.95 1.72
C VAL A 70 -6.13 -15.30 1.89
N ARG A 71 -6.85 -16.31 2.42
CA ARG A 71 -6.29 -17.66 2.63
C ARG A 71 -5.81 -18.32 1.35
N LYS A 72 -6.46 -18.05 0.21
CA LYS A 72 -6.07 -18.60 -1.09
C LYS A 72 -4.71 -18.10 -1.56
N TYR A 73 -4.36 -16.85 -1.28
CA TYR A 73 -3.21 -16.18 -1.89
C TYR A 73 -2.11 -15.77 -0.91
N LEU A 74 -2.43 -15.55 0.37
CA LEU A 74 -1.44 -15.16 1.37
C LEU A 74 -0.40 -16.27 1.56
N GLY A 75 0.87 -15.93 1.40
CA GLY A 75 1.99 -16.86 1.47
C GLY A 75 2.16 -17.76 0.24
N SER A 76 1.40 -17.53 -0.82
CA SER A 76 1.52 -18.30 -2.08
C SER A 76 2.73 -17.88 -2.91
N VAL A 77 3.17 -16.63 -2.78
CA VAL A 77 4.36 -16.10 -3.45
C VAL A 77 5.54 -16.04 -2.49
N VAL A 78 5.32 -15.53 -1.27
CA VAL A 78 6.34 -15.44 -0.22
C VAL A 78 5.94 -16.33 0.96
N PRO A 79 6.34 -17.61 0.96
CA PRO A 79 6.00 -18.54 2.02
C PRO A 79 6.63 -18.15 3.35
N THR A 80 6.05 -18.64 4.46
CA THR A 80 6.54 -18.32 5.81
C THR A 80 7.99 -18.76 6.05
N SER A 81 8.48 -19.75 5.31
CA SER A 81 9.84 -20.29 5.39
C SER A 81 10.84 -19.64 4.41
N ASP A 82 10.44 -18.59 3.69
CA ASP A 82 11.28 -18.00 2.63
C ASP A 82 12.63 -17.49 3.16
N ASN A 83 12.60 -16.68 4.22
CA ASN A 83 13.79 -16.20 4.90
C ASN A 83 13.45 -15.76 6.34
N PHE A 84 14.48 -15.44 7.14
CA PHE A 84 14.33 -15.03 8.54
C PHE A 84 13.33 -13.86 8.72
N PHE A 85 13.43 -12.81 7.91
CA PHE A 85 12.55 -11.65 7.99
C PHE A 85 11.14 -11.95 7.50
N ALA A 86 10.98 -12.80 6.48
CA ALA A 86 9.67 -13.27 6.03
C ALA A 86 8.97 -14.12 7.10
N THR A 87 9.70 -15.00 7.80
CA THR A 87 9.16 -15.76 8.92
C THR A 87 8.72 -14.83 10.05
N LEU A 88 9.57 -13.87 10.42
CA LEU A 88 9.26 -12.88 11.45
C LEU A 88 8.03 -12.05 11.06
N ASN A 89 8.02 -11.45 9.87
CA ASN A 89 6.89 -10.69 9.32
C ASN A 89 5.61 -11.52 9.35
N SER A 90 5.64 -12.76 8.85
CA SER A 90 4.47 -13.64 8.82
C SER A 90 3.88 -13.94 10.20
N ALA A 91 4.70 -13.89 11.25
CA ALA A 91 4.27 -14.13 12.62
C ALA A 91 3.68 -12.88 13.31
N VAL A 92 4.10 -11.68 12.92
CA VAL A 92 3.85 -10.45 13.72
C VAL A 92 3.22 -9.30 12.94
N PHE A 93 3.01 -9.40 11.62
CA PHE A 93 2.43 -8.29 10.85
C PHE A 93 1.03 -7.93 11.37
N SER A 94 0.81 -6.64 11.60
CA SER A 94 -0.48 -6.04 11.96
C SER A 94 -1.01 -5.10 10.87
N ASP A 95 -0.10 -4.55 10.07
CA ASP A 95 -0.35 -3.51 9.11
C ASP A 95 -0.06 -4.00 7.68
N GLY A 96 -0.44 -3.18 6.70
CA GLY A 96 -0.31 -3.49 5.28
C GLY A 96 -1.64 -3.41 4.54
N SER A 97 -1.58 -3.67 3.25
CA SER A 97 -2.70 -3.41 2.34
C SER A 97 -3.21 -4.68 1.69
N PHE A 98 -4.52 -4.76 1.50
CA PHE A 98 -5.14 -5.79 0.68
C PHE A 98 -5.84 -5.15 -0.52
N VAL A 99 -5.50 -5.64 -1.71
CA VAL A 99 -6.12 -5.23 -2.97
C VAL A 99 -6.59 -6.46 -3.72
N TYR A 100 -7.85 -6.47 -4.15
CA TYR A 100 -8.37 -7.42 -5.13
C TYR A 100 -9.06 -6.69 -6.27
N VAL A 101 -8.68 -7.00 -7.50
CA VAL A 101 -9.32 -6.50 -8.71
C VAL A 101 -9.97 -7.67 -9.46
N PRO A 102 -11.30 -7.66 -9.67
CA PRO A 102 -12.03 -8.78 -10.25
C PRO A 102 -11.78 -8.94 -11.75
N PRO A 103 -12.19 -10.08 -12.36
CA PRO A 103 -11.91 -10.38 -13.76
C PRO A 103 -12.38 -9.30 -14.73
N GLY A 104 -11.54 -8.94 -15.69
CA GLY A 104 -11.83 -7.97 -16.73
C GLY A 104 -11.96 -6.52 -16.26
N VAL A 105 -11.72 -6.23 -14.97
CA VAL A 105 -11.83 -4.87 -14.43
C VAL A 105 -10.50 -4.15 -14.52
N ARG A 106 -10.52 -3.01 -15.21
CA ARG A 106 -9.47 -1.99 -15.09
C ARG A 106 -9.81 -1.09 -13.91
N CYS A 107 -8.95 -1.07 -12.89
CA CYS A 107 -9.14 -0.21 -11.72
C CYS A 107 -9.37 1.24 -12.17
N PRO A 108 -10.45 1.90 -11.70
CA PRO A 108 -10.88 3.20 -12.24
C PRO A 108 -9.95 4.37 -11.86
N MET A 109 -8.97 4.13 -11.00
CA MET A 109 -8.06 5.12 -10.44
C MET A 109 -6.76 4.44 -10.01
N GLU A 110 -5.72 5.23 -9.76
CA GLU A 110 -4.52 4.74 -9.10
C GLU A 110 -4.82 4.61 -7.59
N LEU A 111 -4.43 3.49 -7.02
CA LEU A 111 -4.51 3.22 -5.58
C LEU A 111 -3.21 3.71 -4.95
N SER A 112 -3.30 4.49 -3.89
CA SER A 112 -2.12 4.88 -3.13
C SER A 112 -2.33 4.68 -1.65
N THR A 113 -1.33 4.09 -1.00
CA THR A 113 -1.25 3.91 0.45
C THR A 113 -0.10 4.74 0.98
N TYR A 114 -0.39 5.48 2.05
CA TYR A 114 0.62 6.20 2.79
C TYR A 114 0.59 5.74 4.24
N PHE A 115 1.66 5.06 4.65
CA PHE A 115 1.85 4.64 6.04
C PHE A 115 2.55 5.76 6.79
N ARG A 116 1.83 6.44 7.70
CA ARG A 116 2.43 7.48 8.56
C ARG A 116 2.68 6.92 9.96
N ILE A 117 3.96 6.77 10.31
CA ILE A 117 4.44 6.12 11.54
C ILE A 117 4.36 7.09 12.73
N ASN A 118 3.47 6.84 13.69
CA ASN A 118 3.37 7.62 14.94
C ASN A 118 4.00 6.94 16.17
N GLU A 119 4.12 5.61 16.20
CA GLU A 119 4.57 4.89 17.40
C GLU A 119 6.11 4.85 17.55
N ARG A 120 6.58 5.04 18.80
CA ARG A 120 8.00 4.92 19.18
C ARG A 120 8.31 3.44 19.49
N ASN A 121 9.52 2.98 19.17
CA ASN A 121 10.08 1.68 19.59
C ASN A 121 9.44 0.40 19.03
N THR A 122 8.85 0.42 17.83
CA THR A 122 8.31 -0.78 17.17
C THR A 122 9.04 -1.08 15.85
N GLY A 123 9.24 -2.37 15.55
CA GLY A 123 9.63 -2.79 14.20
C GLY A 123 8.43 -2.69 13.28
N GLN A 124 8.61 -2.17 12.06
CA GLN A 124 7.52 -2.04 11.09
C GLN A 124 7.41 -3.33 10.29
N PHE A 125 6.35 -4.07 10.54
CA PHE A 125 6.02 -5.32 9.85
C PHE A 125 4.71 -5.13 9.10
N GLU A 126 4.84 -4.69 7.84
CA GLU A 126 3.70 -4.55 6.95
C GLU A 126 3.64 -5.72 5.95
N ARG A 127 2.42 -6.11 5.60
CA ARG A 127 2.19 -7.13 4.57
C ARG A 127 1.18 -6.66 3.55
N THR A 128 1.65 -6.43 2.33
CA THR A 128 0.81 -6.00 1.20
C THR A 128 0.52 -7.19 0.29
N LEU A 129 -0.76 -7.46 0.05
CA LEU A 129 -1.25 -8.51 -0.84
C LEU A 129 -2.13 -7.90 -1.93
N ILE A 130 -1.68 -7.97 -3.18
CA ILE A 130 -2.38 -7.44 -4.35
C ILE A 130 -2.68 -8.59 -5.31
N ILE A 131 -3.96 -8.77 -5.61
CA ILE A 131 -4.45 -9.81 -6.52
C ILE A 131 -5.17 -9.13 -7.68
N ALA A 132 -4.63 -9.27 -8.88
CA ALA A 132 -5.27 -8.88 -10.13
C ALA A 132 -5.77 -10.14 -10.84
N ASP A 133 -7.10 -10.34 -10.84
CA ASP A 133 -7.75 -11.47 -11.48
C ASP A 133 -7.68 -11.38 -13.02
N LYS A 134 -8.14 -12.41 -13.73
CA LYS A 134 -7.96 -12.55 -15.18
C LYS A 134 -8.35 -11.30 -15.97
N GLY A 135 -7.44 -10.79 -16.79
CA GLY A 135 -7.66 -9.63 -17.66
C GLY A 135 -7.89 -8.31 -16.91
N SER A 136 -7.54 -8.26 -15.62
CA SER A 136 -7.71 -7.06 -14.79
C SER A 136 -6.46 -6.17 -14.78
N TYR A 137 -6.61 -4.92 -14.38
CA TYR A 137 -5.50 -3.98 -14.26
C TYR A 137 -5.59 -3.18 -12.96
N VAL A 138 -4.44 -2.97 -12.31
CA VAL A 138 -4.30 -2.05 -11.18
C VAL A 138 -2.98 -1.28 -11.24
N SER A 139 -3.03 -0.01 -10.83
CA SER A 139 -1.84 0.78 -10.54
C SER A 139 -1.85 1.11 -9.05
N TYR A 140 -0.81 0.67 -8.35
CA TYR A 140 -0.66 0.81 -6.90
C TYR A 140 0.63 1.54 -6.57
N LEU A 141 0.54 2.55 -5.71
CA LEU A 141 1.67 3.33 -5.21
C LEU A 141 1.76 3.23 -3.69
N GLU A 142 2.89 2.73 -3.21
CA GLU A 142 3.21 2.65 -1.79
C GLU A 142 4.25 3.72 -1.42
N GLY A 143 3.95 4.51 -0.40
CA GLY A 143 4.85 5.52 0.15
C GLY A 143 5.22 5.22 1.59
N CYS A 144 6.53 5.23 1.88
CA CYS A 144 7.06 5.17 3.25
C CYS A 144 8.05 6.32 3.45
N THR A 145 7.78 7.18 4.43
CA THR A 145 8.71 8.25 4.85
C THR A 145 9.03 8.09 6.33
N ALA A 146 10.30 7.90 6.66
CA ALA A 146 10.73 7.81 8.04
C ALA A 146 11.07 9.20 8.62
N PRO A 147 10.49 9.61 9.77
CA PRO A 147 10.99 10.78 10.49
C PRO A 147 12.40 10.49 11.02
N GLN A 148 13.23 11.53 11.13
CA GLN A 148 14.54 11.41 11.79
C GLN A 148 14.35 10.96 13.25
N ARG A 149 14.95 9.82 13.60
CA ARG A 149 14.95 9.25 14.95
C ARG A 149 16.38 8.94 15.37
N ASP A 150 16.65 9.01 16.67
CA ASP A 150 17.96 8.72 17.26
C ASP A 150 18.21 7.22 17.49
N GLU A 151 17.21 6.36 17.22
CA GLU A 151 17.25 4.92 17.48
C GLU A 151 17.12 4.13 16.16
N ASN A 152 17.83 3.00 16.07
CA ASN A 152 17.76 2.08 14.93
C ASN A 152 16.36 1.47 14.80
N GLN A 153 15.77 1.55 13.60
CA GLN A 153 14.46 0.98 13.30
C GLN A 153 14.55 -0.08 12.21
N LEU A 154 13.89 -1.22 12.43
CA LEU A 154 13.77 -2.29 11.44
C LEU A 154 12.44 -2.12 10.69
N HIS A 155 12.52 -2.01 9.37
CA HIS A 155 11.39 -2.12 8.46
C HIS A 155 11.52 -3.42 7.66
N ALA A 156 10.59 -4.35 7.89
CA ALA A 156 10.57 -5.66 7.27
C ALA A 156 9.21 -5.90 6.62
N ALA A 157 9.00 -5.26 5.46
CA ALA A 157 7.81 -5.43 4.63
C ALA A 157 7.86 -6.73 3.81
N VAL A 158 6.69 -7.33 3.60
CA VAL A 158 6.48 -8.40 2.63
C VAL A 158 5.40 -7.98 1.65
N VAL A 159 5.69 -8.08 0.36
CA VAL A 159 4.76 -7.71 -0.72
C VAL A 159 4.53 -8.94 -1.60
N GLU A 160 3.27 -9.33 -1.75
CA GLU A 160 2.83 -10.42 -2.62
C GLU A 160 1.94 -9.84 -3.74
N LEU A 161 2.41 -9.94 -4.99
CA LEU A 161 1.68 -9.50 -6.18
C LEU A 161 1.28 -10.73 -7.00
N VAL A 162 -0.02 -10.96 -7.16
CA VAL A 162 -0.57 -12.10 -7.90
C VAL A 162 -1.34 -11.58 -9.11
N ALA A 163 -0.73 -11.64 -10.29
CA ALA A 163 -1.38 -11.36 -11.56
C ALA A 163 -1.83 -12.68 -12.22
N LEU A 164 -3.13 -12.83 -12.46
CA LEU A 164 -3.69 -13.98 -13.18
C LEU A 164 -3.60 -13.73 -14.70
N ASP A 165 -4.09 -14.69 -15.51
CA ASP A 165 -4.03 -14.63 -16.98
C ASP A 165 -4.40 -13.25 -17.53
N ASP A 166 -3.56 -12.68 -18.40
CA ASP A 166 -3.77 -11.38 -19.05
C ASP A 166 -3.96 -10.19 -18.09
N ALA A 167 -3.68 -10.35 -16.80
CA ALA A 167 -3.75 -9.27 -15.82
C ALA A 167 -2.46 -8.46 -15.76
N GLU A 168 -2.56 -7.19 -15.36
CA GLU A 168 -1.42 -6.28 -15.23
C GLU A 168 -1.45 -5.56 -13.87
N ILE A 169 -0.32 -5.63 -13.15
CA ILE A 169 -0.10 -4.89 -11.91
C ILE A 169 1.04 -3.90 -12.16
N LYS A 170 0.73 -2.60 -12.13
CA LYS A 170 1.73 -1.54 -12.05
C LYS A 170 1.95 -1.21 -10.57
N TYR A 171 3.03 -1.72 -10.00
CA TYR A 171 3.41 -1.46 -8.61
C TYR A 171 4.55 -0.43 -8.57
N SER A 172 4.40 0.61 -7.76
CA SER A 172 5.39 1.67 -7.58
C SER A 172 5.65 1.89 -6.09
N THR A 173 6.91 2.02 -5.71
CA THR A 173 7.32 2.29 -4.34
C THR A 173 8.18 3.54 -4.29
N VAL A 174 7.89 4.43 -3.35
CA VAL A 174 8.72 5.59 -3.02
C VAL A 174 9.07 5.50 -1.54
N GLN A 175 10.36 5.28 -1.26
CA GLN A 175 10.86 5.15 0.10
C GLN A 175 11.94 6.19 0.36
N ASN A 176 11.75 6.98 1.41
CA ASN A 176 12.72 7.97 1.86
C ASN A 176 13.13 7.66 3.32
N TRP A 177 14.31 7.07 3.46
CA TRP A 177 14.85 6.64 4.75
C TRP A 177 15.95 7.59 5.22
N TYR A 178 15.95 7.92 6.51
CA TYR A 178 17.07 8.61 7.13
C TYR A 178 18.29 7.67 7.19
N PRO A 179 19.46 8.06 6.68
CA PRO A 179 20.61 7.17 6.54
C PRO A 179 21.39 6.88 7.83
N GLY A 180 20.89 7.32 9.00
CA GLY A 180 21.63 7.27 10.26
C GLY A 180 22.65 8.42 10.38
N ASN A 181 23.45 8.40 11.44
CA ASN A 181 24.57 9.34 11.61
C ASN A 181 25.92 8.60 11.48
N SER A 182 27.04 9.28 11.70
CA SER A 182 28.38 8.68 11.59
C SER A 182 28.67 7.54 12.58
N GLU A 183 27.82 7.36 13.59
CA GLU A 183 27.95 6.33 14.62
C GLU A 183 27.01 5.12 14.39
N GLY A 184 26.16 5.17 13.35
CA GLY A 184 25.16 4.14 13.05
C GLY A 184 23.81 4.46 13.68
#